data_AF-A0A1F8MLM3-F1
#
_entry.id   AF-A0A1F8MLM3-F1
#
_cell.length_a   1.000
_cell.length_b   1.000
_cell.length_c   1.000
_cell.angle_alpha   90.00
_cell.angle_beta   90.00
_cell.angle_gamma   90.00
#
_symmetry.space_group_name_H-M   'P 1'
#
loop_
_entity.id
_entity.type
_entity.pdbx_description
1 polymer ?
#
loop_
_entity_poly.entity_id
_entity_poly.type
_entity_poly.pdbx_seq_one_letter_code
_entity_poly.pdbx_strand_id
1 'polypeptide(L)'
;MTDLLRGMEQLRLPRVMVMILSFMYRYIFILMDEVLRMKQARDSRSFGGSRLWQIKTVGKMAGTLFIRSYERGERVYAAMAARGYDGQTRTLRQLSFGMSDLFFSVGMGIVIVFACVLNFLY
;
A
#
# COMPACT_ATOMS: atom_id res chain seq x y z
N MET A 1 -1.63 -9.83 2.34
CA MET A 1 -1.91 -8.39 2.54
C MET A 1 -3.28 -8.12 3.16
N THR A 2 -4.35 -8.79 2.70
CA THR A 2 -5.70 -8.64 3.30
C THR A 2 -5.69 -8.84 4.82
N ASP A 3 -4.81 -9.71 5.31
CA ASP A 3 -4.69 -10.04 6.73
C ASP A 3 -4.05 -8.88 7.53
N LEU A 4 -3.09 -8.16 6.95
CA LEU A 4 -2.47 -6.98 7.57
C LEU A 4 -3.48 -5.81 7.66
N LEU A 5 -4.22 -5.56 6.58
CA LEU A 5 -5.26 -4.53 6.54
C LEU A 5 -6.38 -4.83 7.55
N ARG A 6 -6.73 -6.10 7.74
CA ARG A 6 -7.69 -6.52 8.77
C ARG A 6 -7.13 -6.40 10.18
N GLY A 7 -5.85 -6.72 10.40
CA GLY A 7 -5.18 -6.44 11.67
C GLY A 7 -5.22 -4.94 12.01
N MET A 8 -5.02 -4.06 11.02
CA MET A 8 -5.14 -2.61 11.19
C MET A 8 -6.57 -2.17 11.55
N GLU A 9 -7.59 -2.80 10.97
CA GLU A 9 -8.99 -2.58 11.35
C GLU A 9 -9.28 -3.04 12.79
N GLN A 10 -8.73 -4.18 13.21
CA GLN A 10 -8.83 -4.69 14.60
C GLN A 10 -8.09 -3.79 15.60
N LEU A 11 -7.01 -3.13 15.18
CA LEU A 11 -6.28 -2.12 15.96
C LEU A 11 -7.01 -0.76 16.03
N ARG A 12 -8.29 -0.69 15.62
CA ARG A 12 -9.15 0.50 15.65
C ARG A 12 -8.66 1.67 14.81
N LEU A 13 -7.91 1.42 13.73
CA LEU A 13 -7.60 2.47 12.78
C LEU A 13 -8.87 2.97 12.07
N PRO A 14 -8.98 4.28 11.77
CA PRO A 14 -10.11 4.81 11.02
C PRO A 14 -10.29 4.09 9.68
N ARG A 15 -11.53 3.72 9.35
CA ARG A 15 -11.86 2.93 8.14
C ARG A 15 -11.34 3.56 6.84
N VAL A 16 -11.36 4.89 6.78
CA VAL A 16 -10.82 5.66 5.65
C VAL A 16 -9.33 5.39 5.43
N MET A 17 -8.54 5.25 6.50
CA MET A 17 -7.11 4.93 6.37
C MET A 17 -6.87 3.51 5.86
N VAL A 18 -7.61 2.53 6.38
CA VAL A 18 -7.50 1.13 5.92
C VAL A 18 -7.85 1.02 4.43
N MET A 19 -8.87 1.75 3.99
CA MET A 19 -9.30 1.83 2.60
C MET A 19 -8.25 2.50 1.70
N ILE A 20 -7.71 3.66 2.09
CA ILE A 20 -6.63 4.33 1.35
C ILE A 20 -5.44 3.37 1.19
N LEU A 21 -5.07 2.68 2.28
CA LEU A 21 -3.97 1.73 2.27
C LEU A 21 -4.23 0.51 1.38
N SER A 22 -5.48 0.03 1.36
CA SER A 22 -5.92 -1.04 0.46
C SER A 22 -5.76 -0.66 -1.01
N PHE A 23 -6.20 0.55 -1.37
CA PHE A 23 -6.03 1.07 -2.73
C PHE A 23 -4.56 1.30 -3.06
N MET A 24 -3.79 1.88 -2.15
CA MET A 24 -2.36 2.09 -2.35
C MET A 24 -1.64 0.78 -2.70
N TYR A 25 -1.89 -0.29 -1.93
CA TYR A 25 -1.30 -1.59 -2.20
C TYR A 25 -1.77 -2.21 -3.52
N ARG A 26 -3.05 -2.08 -3.86
CA ARG A 26 -3.57 -2.59 -5.15
C ARG A 26 -2.98 -1.83 -6.34
N TYR A 27 -2.83 -0.51 -6.21
CA TYR A 27 -2.41 0.35 -7.31
C TYR A 27 -0.91 0.52 -7.44
N ILE A 28 -0.10 0.26 -6.41
CA ILE A 28 1.35 0.42 -6.50
C ILE A 28 1.97 -0.43 -7.62
N PHE A 29 1.52 -1.68 -7.77
CA PHE A 29 1.99 -2.57 -8.85
C PHE A 29 1.58 -2.06 -10.23
N ILE A 30 0.34 -1.58 -10.35
CA ILE A 30 -0.20 -1.03 -11.59
C ILE A 30 0.55 0.23 -12.00
N LEU A 31 0.82 1.13 -11.05
CA LEU A 31 1.58 2.35 -11.30
C LEU A 31 3.04 2.03 -11.64
N MET A 32 3.62 1.02 -11.00
CA MET A 32 4.98 0.58 -11.30
C MET A 32 5.09 0.04 -12.74
N ASP A 33 4.13 -0.78 -13.17
CA ASP A 33 4.08 -1.26 -14.56
C ASP A 33 3.96 -0.11 -15.56
N GLU A 34 3.16 0.92 -15.24
CA GLU A 34 2.99 2.09 -16.09
C GLU A 34 4.27 2.92 -16.16
N VAL A 35 4.96 3.12 -15.03
CA VAL A 35 6.28 3.77 -15.00
C VAL A 35 7.29 3.00 -15.83
N LEU A 36 7.33 1.67 -15.72
CA LEU A 36 8.26 0.83 -16.49
C LEU A 36 7.98 0.93 -17.99
N ARG A 37 6.72 0.94 -18.42
CA ARG A 37 6.32 1.15 -19.82
C ARG A 37 6.75 2.53 -20.32
N MET A 38 6.53 3.58 -19.52
CA MET A 38 6.94 4.94 -19.88
C MET A 38 8.47 5.07 -19.97
N LYS A 39 9.20 4.42 -19.05
CA LYS A 39 10.66 4.33 -19.08
C LYS A 39 11.12 3.62 -20.35
N GLN A 40 10.57 2.46 -20.68
CA GLN A 40 10.94 1.73 -21.89
C GLN A 40 10.68 2.55 -23.16
N ALA A 41 9.52 3.21 -23.25
CA ALA A 41 9.20 4.10 -24.38
C ALA A 41 10.17 5.30 -24.47
N ARG A 42 10.62 5.84 -23.34
CA ARG A 42 11.67 6.87 -23.30
C ARG A 42 12.99 6.31 -23.83
N ASP A 43 13.42 5.17 -23.31
CA ASP A 43 14.71 4.55 -23.65
C ASP A 43 14.75 4.17 -25.15
N SER A 44 13.63 3.75 -25.74
CA SER A 44 13.51 3.48 -27.18
C SER A 44 13.56 4.73 -28.06
N ARG A 45 13.09 5.89 -27.56
CA ARG A 45 13.07 7.14 -28.35
C ARG A 45 14.36 7.94 -28.25
N SER A 46 15.07 7.83 -27.14
CA SER A 46 16.26 8.63 -26.91
C SER A 46 17.25 7.87 -26.04
N PHE A 47 18.33 7.43 -26.67
CA PHE A 47 19.49 6.87 -26.00
C PHE A 47 20.53 7.97 -25.84
N GLY A 48 20.75 8.45 -24.61
CA GLY A 48 21.78 9.45 -24.33
C GLY A 48 21.39 10.89 -24.67
N GLY A 49 20.96 11.64 -23.66
CA GLY A 49 20.79 13.09 -23.70
C GLY A 49 21.39 13.75 -22.45
N SER A 50 21.65 15.06 -22.51
CA SER A 50 22.17 15.84 -21.36
C SER A 50 21.33 15.64 -20.10
N ARG A 51 21.98 15.65 -18.92
CA ARG A 51 21.34 15.44 -17.62
C ARG A 51 20.14 16.37 -17.40
N LEU A 52 20.21 17.61 -17.88
CA LEU A 52 19.09 18.57 -17.82
C LEU A 52 17.87 18.10 -18.63
N TRP A 53 18.10 17.55 -19.83
CA TRP A 53 17.03 17.02 -20.67
C TRP A 53 16.40 15.77 -20.03
N GLN A 54 17.21 14.92 -19.41
CA GLN A 54 16.72 13.75 -18.68
C GLN A 54 15.79 14.12 -17.52
N ILE A 55 16.18 15.12 -16.71
CA ILE A 55 15.35 15.60 -15.59
C ILE A 55 14.03 16.17 -16.12
N LYS A 56 14.07 16.96 -17.20
CA LYS A 56 12.85 17.50 -17.84
C LYS A 56 11.92 16.38 -18.32
N THR A 57 12.47 15.32 -18.90
CA THR A 57 11.70 14.16 -19.36
C THR A 57 11.09 13.38 -18.18
N VAL A 58 11.83 13.19 -17.09
CA VAL A 58 11.28 12.57 -15.86
C VAL A 58 10.14 13.40 -15.27
N GLY A 59 10.27 14.72 -15.22
CA GLY A 59 9.19 15.61 -14.77
C GLY A 59 7.92 15.46 -15.62
N LYS A 60 8.05 15.37 -16.95
CA LYS A 60 6.92 15.10 -17.86
C LYS A 60 6.28 13.73 -17.62
N MET A 61 7.10 12.70 -17.38
CA MET A 61 6.59 11.36 -17.06
C MET A 61 5.81 11.37 -15.74
N ALA A 62 6.36 12.02 -14.70
CA ALA A 62 5.68 12.15 -13.41
C ALA A 62 4.35 12.90 -13.52
N GLY A 63 4.30 14.02 -14.25
CA GLY A 63 3.06 14.77 -14.47
C GLY A 63 2.02 13.97 -15.25
N THR A 64 2.43 13.24 -16.28
CA THR A 64 1.52 12.37 -17.05
C THR A 64 0.99 11.22 -16.18
N LEU A 65 1.85 10.59 -15.38
CA LEU A 65 1.46 9.52 -14.47
C LEU A 65 0.47 10.03 -13.41
N PHE A 66 0.68 11.23 -12.88
CA PHE A 66 -0.21 11.87 -11.91
C PHE A 66 -1.61 12.10 -12.48
N ILE A 67 -1.72 12.68 -13.68
CA ILE A 67 -3.01 12.90 -14.34
C ILE A 67 -3.73 11.57 -14.56
N ARG A 68 -3.02 10.56 -15.10
CA ARG A 68 -3.60 9.24 -15.36
C ARG A 68 -4.05 8.53 -14.09
N SER A 69 -3.27 8.61 -13.01
CA SER A 69 -3.61 7.97 -11.74
C SER A 69 -4.80 8.65 -11.07
N TYR A 70 -4.89 9.99 -11.16
CA TYR A 70 -6.03 10.77 -10.69
C TYR A 70 -7.32 10.41 -11.44
N GLU A 71 -7.31 10.46 -12.78
CA GLU A 71 -8.47 10.07 -13.61
C GLU A 71 -8.89 8.62 -13.39
N ARG A 72 -7.93 7.74 -13.10
CA ARG A 72 -8.22 6.35 -12.74
C ARG A 72 -8.89 6.26 -11.36
N GLY A 73 -8.43 7.04 -10.39
CA GLY A 73 -9.05 7.14 -9.06
C GLY A 73 -10.51 7.58 -9.15
N GLU A 74 -10.79 8.63 -9.90
CA GLU A 74 -12.15 9.13 -10.13
C GLU A 74 -13.06 8.09 -10.79
N ARG A 75 -12.57 7.41 -11.83
CA ARG A 75 -13.34 6.32 -12.48
C ARG A 75 -13.65 5.17 -11.54
N VAL A 76 -12.70 4.83 -10.67
CA VAL A 76 -12.85 3.76 -9.68
C VAL A 76 -13.86 4.18 -8.61
N TYR A 77 -13.80 5.41 -8.13
CA TYR A 77 -14.74 5.96 -7.17
C TYR A 77 -16.16 6.02 -7.75
N ALA A 78 -16.33 6.52 -8.97
CA ALA A 78 -17.61 6.54 -9.66
C ALA A 78 -18.20 5.11 -9.81
N ALA A 79 -17.37 4.13 -10.15
CA ALA A 79 -17.80 2.73 -10.22
C ALA A 79 -18.19 2.14 -8.86
N MET A 80 -17.56 2.59 -7.76
CA MET A 80 -17.96 2.21 -6.40
C MET A 80 -19.31 2.82 -6.05
N ALA A 81 -19.48 4.12 -6.27
CA ALA A 81 -20.74 4.81 -6.02
C ALA A 81 -21.89 4.15 -6.77
N ALA A 82 -21.71 3.80 -8.04
CA ALA A 82 -22.70 3.09 -8.85
C ALA A 82 -23.06 1.69 -8.32
N ARG A 83 -22.18 1.05 -7.56
CA ARG A 83 -22.40 -0.27 -6.93
C ARG A 83 -22.97 -0.18 -5.51
N GLY A 84 -23.39 1.01 -5.07
CA GLY A 84 -23.96 1.21 -3.73
C GLY A 84 -22.90 1.27 -2.64
N TYR A 85 -21.76 1.91 -2.92
CA TYR A 85 -20.70 2.07 -1.95
C TYR A 85 -21.14 2.84 -0.69
N ASP A 86 -21.04 2.19 0.47
CA ASP A 86 -21.47 2.65 1.79
C ASP A 86 -20.29 3.15 2.66
N GLY A 87 -19.13 3.38 2.04
CA GLY A 87 -17.91 3.77 2.75
C GLY A 87 -17.15 2.60 3.36
N GLN A 88 -17.54 1.35 3.09
CA GLN A 88 -16.85 0.17 3.59
C GLN A 88 -16.25 -0.69 2.47
N THR A 89 -14.96 -1.02 2.63
CA THR A 89 -14.30 -2.01 1.78
C THR A 89 -14.53 -3.40 2.36
N ARG A 90 -15.52 -4.14 1.82
CA ARG A 90 -15.79 -5.52 2.23
C ARG A 90 -14.64 -6.43 1.77
N THR A 91 -13.93 -7.02 2.72
CA THR A 91 -12.92 -8.06 2.45
C THR A 91 -13.50 -9.42 2.82
N LEU A 92 -13.28 -10.48 2.03
CA LEU A 92 -13.91 -11.79 2.23
C LEU A 92 -13.16 -12.71 3.23
N ARG A 93 -11.95 -12.36 3.64
CA ARG A 93 -11.04 -13.30 4.33
C ARG A 93 -11.02 -13.18 5.84
N GLN A 94 -11.74 -14.04 6.57
CA GLN A 94 -11.72 -14.08 8.03
C GLN A 94 -10.31 -14.32 8.60
N LEU A 95 -9.90 -13.50 9.56
CA LEU A 95 -8.65 -13.69 10.30
C LEU A 95 -8.92 -14.77 11.34
N SER A 96 -8.35 -15.96 11.18
CA SER A 96 -8.44 -17.03 12.17
C SER A 96 -7.14 -17.06 12.98
N PHE A 97 -7.23 -16.89 14.30
CA PHE A 97 -6.09 -17.09 15.20
C PHE A 97 -5.70 -18.57 15.19
N GLY A 98 -4.49 -18.87 14.73
CA GLY A 98 -3.93 -20.21 14.73
C GLY A 98 -3.23 -20.53 16.04
N MET A 99 -3.03 -21.81 16.34
CA MET A 99 -2.21 -22.25 17.49
C MET A 99 -0.78 -21.69 17.41
N SER A 100 -0.26 -21.45 16.21
CA SER A 100 1.03 -20.80 15.96
C SER A 100 1.08 -19.36 16.49
N ASP A 101 -0.02 -18.61 16.43
CA ASP A 101 -0.08 -17.23 16.93
C ASP A 101 -0.04 -17.19 18.46
N LEU A 102 -0.63 -18.21 19.11
CA LEU A 102 -0.63 -18.34 20.56
C LEU A 102 0.80 -18.60 21.09
N PHE A 103 1.51 -19.58 20.52
CA PHE A 103 2.89 -19.85 20.92
C PHE A 103 3.81 -18.63 20.70
N PHE A 104 3.62 -17.90 19.60
CA PHE A 104 4.36 -16.67 19.34
C PHE A 104 4.05 -15.56 20.36
N SER A 105 2.76 -15.36 20.69
CA SER A 105 2.37 -14.35 21.69
C SER A 105 2.90 -14.66 23.10
N VAL A 106 2.90 -15.94 23.49
CA VAL A 106 3.40 -16.40 24.79
C VAL A 106 4.92 -16.24 24.85
N GLY A 107 5.62 -16.66 23.80
CA GLY A 107 7.08 -16.49 23.70
C GLY A 107 7.50 -15.03 23.78
N MET A 108 6.82 -14.15 23.04
CA MET A 108 7.12 -12.71 23.05
C MET A 108 6.79 -12.06 24.40
N GLY A 109 5.70 -12.47 25.05
CA GLY A 109 5.36 -12.03 26.41
C GLY A 109 6.43 -12.38 27.43
N ILE A 110 6.97 -13.61 27.40
CA ILE A 110 8.04 -14.06 28.29
C ILE A 110 9.31 -13.22 28.09
N VAL A 111 9.70 -12.95 26.83
CA VAL A 111 10.87 -12.13 26.51
C VAL A 111 10.72 -10.70 27.03
N ILE A 112 9.54 -10.09 26.86
CA ILE A 112 9.27 -8.73 27.34
C ILE A 112 9.31 -8.66 28.87
N VAL A 113 8.68 -9.62 29.56
CA VAL A 113 8.70 -9.69 31.03
C VAL A 113 10.13 -9.88 31.54
N PHE A 114 10.90 -10.77 30.92
CA PHE A 114 12.29 -11.00 31.29
C PHE A 114 13.15 -9.74 31.11
N ALA A 115 13.01 -9.05 29.98
CA ALA A 115 13.71 -7.79 29.71
C ALA A 115 13.31 -6.68 30.72
N CYS A 116 12.03 -6.61 31.08
CA CYS A 116 11.53 -5.63 32.05
C CYS A 116 12.07 -5.89 33.46
N VAL A 117 12.12 -7.17 33.88
CA VAL A 117 12.70 -7.57 35.18
C VAL A 117 14.19 -7.27 35.23
N LEU A 118 14.94 -7.57 34.16
CA LEU A 118 16.37 -7.23 34.10
C LEU A 118 16.60 -5.72 34.14
N ASN A 119 15.76 -4.92 33.46
CA ASN A 119 15.85 -3.46 33.50
C ASN A 119 15.44 -2.86 34.86
N PHE A 120 14.59 -3.55 35.64
CA PHE A 120 14.23 -3.12 36.99
C PHE A 120 15.28 -3.49 38.04
N LEU A 121 16.07 -4.55 37.78
CA LEU A 121 17.14 -5.03 38.67
C LEU A 121 18.50 -4.35 38.46
N TYR A 122 18.72 -3.70 37.31
CA TYR A 122 19.96 -2.98 36.94
C TYR A 122 19.69 -1.48 36.78
#